data_AF-A0A661YXR9-F1
#
_entry.id   AF-A0A661YXR9-F1
#
_cell.length_a   1.000
_cell.length_b   1.000
_cell.length_c   1.000
_cell.angle_alpha   90.00
_cell.angle_beta   90.00
_cell.angle_gamma   90.00
#
_symmetry.space_group_name_H-M   'P 1'
#
loop_
_entity.id
_entity.type
_entity.pdbx_description
1 polymer ?
#
loop_
_entity_poly.entity_id
_entity_poly.type
_entity_poly.pdbx_seq_one_letter_code
_entity_poly.pdbx_strand_id
1 'polypeptide(L)'
;MIHKIEDFLKLGRNIPIIDVRTPAEFEQGHIPGAYNIPLFSNEERAVIGTIYKQDSKENAIMEGLKIVGPKMYDYVKMAKDIAVDNQILVHCWR
;
A
#
# COMPACT_ATOMS: atom_id res chain seq x y z
N MET A 1 -3.32 1.12 14.09
CA MET A 1 -3.70 2.44 14.64
C MET A 1 -3.60 3.45 13.51
N ILE A 2 -4.50 4.43 13.42
CA ILE A 2 -4.37 5.50 12.42
C ILE A 2 -3.61 6.65 13.09
N HIS A 3 -2.53 7.11 12.46
CA HIS A 3 -1.67 8.19 12.97
C HIS A 3 -1.88 9.48 12.17
N LYS A 4 -1.67 10.64 12.82
CA LYS A 4 -1.50 11.91 12.10
C LYS A 4 -0.19 11.86 11.31
N ILE A 5 -0.08 12.67 10.26
CA ILE A 5 1.09 12.67 9.36
C ILE A 5 2.36 12.98 10.13
N GLU A 6 2.35 13.98 11.01
CA GLU A 6 3.54 14.38 11.76
C GLU A 6 4.03 13.27 12.70
N ASP A 7 3.10 12.55 13.32
CA ASP A 7 3.42 11.44 14.22
C ASP A 7 3.88 10.21 13.43
N PHE A 8 3.24 9.93 12.28
CA PHE A 8 3.65 8.88 11.37
C PHE A 8 5.11 9.06 10.91
N LEU A 9 5.47 10.28 10.49
CA LEU A 9 6.83 10.58 10.04
C LEU A 9 7.86 10.52 11.18
N LYS A 10 7.48 10.86 12.42
CA LYS A 10 8.35 10.69 13.58
C LYS A 10 8.59 9.21 13.90
N LEU A 11 7.54 8.40 13.90
CA LEU A 11 7.63 6.96 14.11
C LEU A 11 8.46 6.29 13.02
N GLY A 12 8.31 6.76 11.77
CA GLY A 12 9.03 6.28 10.60
C GLY A 12 10.56 6.42 10.65
N ARG A 13 11.11 7.13 11.64
CA ARG A 13 12.56 7.18 11.89
C ARG A 13 13.10 5.88 12.49
N ASN A 14 12.25 5.13 13.19
CA ASN A 14 12.63 3.92 13.92
C ASN A 14 11.84 2.69 13.45
N ILE A 15 10.64 2.88 12.88
CA ILE A 15 9.78 1.81 12.40
C ILE A 15 9.78 1.83 10.87
N PRO A 16 10.08 0.70 10.20
CA PRO A 16 10.06 0.60 8.75
C PRO A 16 8.72 1.02 8.15
N ILE A 17 8.77 1.78 7.06
CA ILE A 17 7.60 2.25 6.33
C ILE A 17 7.38 1.36 5.10
N ILE A 18 6.16 0.84 4.94
CA ILE A 18 5.68 0.16 3.76
C ILE A 18 4.76 1.11 2.98
N ASP A 19 5.15 1.41 1.75
CA ASP A 19 4.32 2.09 0.77
C ASP A 19 3.59 1.06 -0.09
N VAL A 20 2.26 1.06 -0.02
CA VAL A 20 1.44 0.06 -0.75
C VAL A 20 0.84 0.58 -2.05
N ARG A 21 1.26 1.77 -2.49
CA ARG A 21 0.92 2.33 -3.80
C ARG A 21 1.57 1.55 -4.94
N THR A 22 1.17 1.86 -6.17
CA THR A 22 1.76 1.22 -7.35
C THR A 22 3.25 1.53 -7.49
N PRO A 23 4.01 0.70 -8.23
CA PRO A 23 5.42 0.97 -8.50
C PRO A 23 5.65 2.35 -9.14
N ALA A 24 4.80 2.77 -10.10
CA ALA A 24 4.93 4.06 -10.74
C ALA A 24 4.74 5.24 -9.76
N GLU A 25 3.75 5.14 -8.85
CA GLU A 25 3.53 6.15 -7.81
C GLU A 25 4.70 6.24 -6.82
N PHE A 26 5.32 5.09 -6.52
CA PHE A 26 6.49 5.03 -5.64
C PHE A 26 7.73 5.66 -6.31
N GLU A 27 7.99 5.33 -7.58
CA GLU A 27 9.10 5.87 -8.36
C GLU A 27 8.99 7.39 -8.58
N GLN A 28 7.77 7.90 -8.78
CA GLN A 28 7.53 9.34 -8.93
C GLN A 28 7.87 10.13 -7.67
N GLY A 29 7.79 9.50 -6.50
CA GLY A 29 8.15 10.10 -5.22
C GLY A 29 7.55 9.33 -4.05
N HIS A 30 8.37 9.05 -3.04
CA HIS A 30 7.99 8.31 -1.85
C HIS A 30 8.70 8.85 -0.61
N ILE A 31 8.24 8.41 0.57
CA ILE A 31 8.89 8.76 1.83
C ILE A 31 10.29 8.13 1.86
N PRO A 32 11.36 8.90 2.12
CA PRO A 32 12.72 8.36 2.13
C PRO A 32 12.85 7.13 3.04
N GLY A 33 13.44 6.05 2.51
CA GLY A 33 13.64 4.79 3.24
C GLY A 33 12.40 3.88 3.31
N ALA A 34 11.29 4.24 2.68
CA ALA A 34 10.14 3.35 2.56
C ALA A 34 10.42 2.17 1.61
N TYR A 35 9.80 1.03 1.90
CA TYR A 35 9.79 -0.16 1.04
C TYR A 35 8.47 -0.22 0.28
N ASN A 36 8.50 -0.54 -1.01
CA ASN A 36 7.28 -0.69 -1.79
C ASN A 36 6.76 -2.14 -1.76
N ILE A 37 5.53 -2.34 -1.27
CA ILE A 37 4.78 -3.59 -1.40
C ILE A 37 3.44 -3.25 -2.05
N PRO A 38 3.39 -3.18 -3.40
CA PRO A 38 2.24 -2.64 -4.10
C PRO A 38 1.01 -3.56 -3.98
N LEU A 39 -0.15 -3.00 -3.63
CA LEU A 39 -1.42 -3.76 -3.69
C LEU A 39 -1.80 -4.13 -5.12
N PHE A 40 -1.45 -3.26 -6.07
CA PHE A 40 -1.80 -3.37 -7.48
C PHE A 40 -0.58 -3.08 -8.36
N SER A 41 -0.49 -3.76 -9.49
CA SER A 41 0.34 -3.28 -10.61
C SER A 41 -0.21 -1.94 -11.15
N ASN A 42 0.56 -1.27 -11.99
CA ASN A 42 0.13 -0.02 -12.63
C ASN A 42 -1.16 -0.25 -13.46
N GLU A 43 -1.23 -1.39 -14.15
CA GLU A 43 -2.35 -1.80 -15.00
C GLU A 43 -3.58 -2.16 -14.16
N GLU A 44 -3.39 -2.98 -13.12
CA GLU A 44 -4.46 -3.34 -12.17
C GLU A 44 -5.05 -2.07 -11.53
N ARG A 45 -4.19 -1.12 -11.13
CA ARG A 45 -4.62 0.17 -10.56
C ARG A 45 -5.43 1.02 -11.53
N ALA A 46 -5.05 1.03 -12.81
CA ALA A 46 -5.77 1.75 -13.86
C ALA A 46 -7.18 1.15 -14.09
N VAL A 47 -7.29 -0.17 -14.08
CA VAL A 47 -8.57 -0.89 -14.16
C VAL A 47 -9.46 -0.55 -12.97
N ILE A 48 -8.96 -0.71 -11.74
CA ILE A 48 -9.73 -0.41 -10.52
C ILE A 48 -10.12 1.07 -10.46
N GLY A 49 -9.23 1.97 -10.87
CA GLY A 49 -9.52 3.41 -10.96
C GLY A 49 -10.62 3.74 -11.96
N THR A 50 -10.67 3.02 -13.08
CA THR A 50 -11.72 3.16 -14.10
C THR A 50 -13.06 2.71 -13.54
N ILE A 51 -13.13 1.52 -12.93
CA ILE A 51 -14.37 1.00 -12.32
C ILE A 51 -14.88 1.96 -11.24
N TYR A 52 -13.98 2.48 -10.39
CA TYR A 52 -14.35 3.42 -9.34
C TYR A 52 -15.02 4.69 -9.89
N LYS A 53 -14.54 5.19 -11.04
CA LYS A 53 -15.05 6.42 -11.66
C LYS A 53 -16.29 6.20 -12.54
N GLN A 54 -16.35 5.08 -13.26
CA GLN A 54 -17.34 4.86 -14.32
C GLN A 54 -18.52 3.99 -13.88
N ASP A 55 -18.37 3.21 -12.81
CA ASP A 55 -19.38 2.28 -12.34
C ASP A 55 -19.76 2.60 -10.88
N SER A 56 -19.07 2.00 -9.91
CA SER A 56 -19.34 2.26 -8.51
C SER A 56 -18.12 1.99 -7.64
N LYS A 57 -18.08 2.67 -6.49
CA LYS A 57 -17.10 2.43 -5.45
C LYS A 57 -17.15 0.98 -4.94
N GLU A 58 -18.35 0.41 -4.81
CA GLU A 58 -18.53 -0.96 -4.32
C GLU A 58 -17.93 -1.97 -5.30
N ASN A 59 -18.22 -1.85 -6.59
CA ASN A 59 -17.67 -2.76 -7.61
C ASN A 59 -16.14 -2.64 -7.70
N ALA A 60 -15.59 -1.42 -7.59
CA ALA A 60 -14.14 -1.22 -7.55
C ALA A 60 -13.48 -1.89 -6.34
N ILE A 61 -14.14 -1.87 -5.18
CA ILE A 61 -13.66 -2.58 -3.98
C ILE A 61 -13.71 -4.09 -4.21
N MET A 62 -14.82 -4.60 -4.74
CA MET A 62 -14.99 -6.04 -4.98
C MET A 62 -13.97 -6.59 -5.98
N GLU A 63 -13.73 -5.88 -7.08
CA GLU A 63 -12.68 -6.26 -8.04
C GLU A 63 -11.28 -6.12 -7.43
N GLY A 64 -11.04 -5.06 -6.65
CA GLY A 64 -9.78 -4.90 -5.93
C GLY A 64 -9.50 -6.09 -5.00
N LEU A 65 -10.51 -6.54 -4.24
CA LEU A 65 -10.42 -7.69 -3.33
C LEU A 65 -10.12 -9.00 -4.07
N LYS A 66 -10.68 -9.22 -5.26
CA LYS A 66 -10.35 -10.39 -6.08
C LYS A 66 -8.88 -10.42 -6.49
N ILE A 67 -8.29 -9.25 -6.77
CA ILE A 67 -6.87 -9.13 -7.13
C ILE A 67 -5.97 -9.32 -5.92
N VAL A 68 -6.27 -8.67 -4.79
CA VAL A 68 -5.38 -8.69 -3.62
C VAL A 68 -5.50 -9.96 -2.76
N GLY A 69 -6.68 -10.58 -2.74
CA GLY A 69 -6.96 -11.74 -1.88
C GLY A 69 -5.94 -12.88 -2.05
N PRO A 70 -5.68 -13.35 -3.29
CA PRO A 70 -4.67 -14.38 -3.55
C PRO A 70 -3.23 -13.99 -3.16
N LYS A 71 -2.92 -12.69 -3.12
CA LYS A 71 -1.57 -12.14 -2.85
C LYS A 71 -1.31 -11.91 -1.35
N MET A 72 -2.31 -12.10 -0.49
CA MET A 72 -2.26 -11.71 0.93
C MET A 72 -1.14 -12.41 1.71
N TYR A 73 -0.93 -13.70 1.46
CA TYR A 73 0.15 -14.46 2.12
C TYR A 73 1.52 -13.85 1.82
N ASP A 74 1.79 -13.53 0.55
CA ASP A 74 3.06 -12.98 0.12
C ASP A 74 3.29 -11.58 0.69
N TYR A 75 2.24 -10.74 0.75
CA TYR A 75 2.31 -9.43 1.41
C TYR A 75 2.73 -9.55 2.87
N VAL A 76 2.13 -10.47 3.63
CA VAL A 76 2.48 -10.68 5.04
C VAL A 76 3.90 -11.22 5.18
N LYS A 77 4.33 -12.11 4.29
CA LYS A 77 5.71 -12.64 4.28
C LYS A 77 6.73 -11.52 4.05
N MET A 78 6.55 -10.74 2.98
CA MET A 78 7.44 -9.60 2.68
C MET A 78 7.47 -8.58 3.81
N ALA A 79 6.31 -8.26 4.39
CA ALA A 79 6.22 -7.33 5.50
C ALA A 79 6.94 -7.84 6.76
N LYS A 80 6.92 -9.16 7.02
CA LYS A 80 7.68 -9.77 8.12
C LYS A 80 9.19 -9.67 7.92
N ASP A 81 9.67 -9.84 6.70
CA ASP A 81 11.09 -9.75 6.38
C ASP A 81 11.63 -8.31 6.58
N ILE A 82 10.75 -7.31 6.49
CA ILE A 82 11.09 -5.89 6.68
C ILE A 82 10.87 -5.43 8.13
N ALA A 83 9.97 -6.08 8.88
CA ALA A 83 9.55 -5.62 10.20
C ALA A 83 10.70 -5.57 11.21
N VAL A 84 10.71 -4.51 12.02
CA VAL A 84 11.58 -4.38 13.20
C VAL A 84 10.70 -4.47 14.43
N ASP A 85 11.08 -5.31 15.40
CA ASP A 85 10.30 -5.57 16.62
C ASP A 85 8.83 -5.97 16.36
N ASN A 86 8.59 -6.69 15.26
CA ASN A 86 7.24 -7.03 14.75
C ASN A 86 6.36 -5.81 14.43
N GLN A 87 6.95 -4.66 14.15
CA GLN A 87 6.27 -3.42 13.78
C GLN A 87 6.61 -2.97 12.37
N ILE A 88 5.59 -2.46 11.69
CA ILE A 88 5.68 -1.75 10.42
C ILE A 88 4.70 -0.58 10.45
N LEU A 89 5.01 0.46 9.70
CA LEU A 89 4.09 1.52 9.36
C LEU A 89 3.62 1.31 7.93
N VAL A 90 2.33 1.41 7.68
CA VAL A 90 1.78 1.26 6.33
C VAL A 90 1.16 2.59 5.92
N HIS A 91 1.51 3.07 4.73
CA HIS A 91 0.76 4.13 4.10
C HIS A 91 0.34 3.75 2.68
N CYS A 92 -0.77 4.34 2.28
CA CYS A 92 -1.30 4.27 0.93
C CYS A 92 -1.64 5.71 0.49
N TRP A 93 -1.93 5.89 -0.79
CA TRP A 93 -2.54 7.12 -1.28
C TRP A 93 -4.03 7.17 -0.90
N ARG A 94 -4.54 8.37 -0.57
CA ARG A 94 -5.97 8.71 -0.69
C ARG A 94 -6.13 9.93 -1.57
#